data_AF-A0A8S1CKX8-F1
#
_entry.id   AF-A0A8S1CKX8-F1
#
_cell.length_a   1.000
_cell.length_b   1.000
_cell.length_c   1.000
_cell.angle_alpha   90.00
_cell.angle_beta   90.00
_cell.angle_gamma   90.00
#
_symmetry.space_group_name_H-M   'P 1'
#
loop_
_entity.id
_entity.type
_entity.pdbx_description
1 polymer ?
#
loop_
_entity_poly.entity_id
_entity_poly.type
_entity_poly.pdbx_seq_one_letter_code
_entity_poly.pdbx_strand_id
1 'polypeptide(L)'
;MQPSFSSLLLALLAVATFANAERVAFEPCSSGSNQCEVNWVEIDPCPEAETGAPCRTKKGKAAAIKFDFKTAVPKDKLDVEVFWASATGDLPFPGFDTDACKYTQCPVAADTAQTLTYSLDIPKKTASRVYSVKWDLSSADKEVRCCFLTKIRIY
;
A
#
# COMPACT_ATOMS: atom_id res chain seq x y z
N MET A 1 13.06 15.95 -61.34
CA MET A 1 13.03 16.91 -60.21
C MET A 1 12.93 16.09 -58.94
N GLN A 2 14.06 15.89 -58.24
CA GLN A 2 14.10 15.32 -56.89
C GLN A 2 13.43 16.31 -55.92
N PRO A 3 12.75 15.80 -54.89
CA PRO A 3 13.37 15.73 -53.56
C PRO A 3 13.23 14.31 -53.01
N SER A 4 14.28 13.60 -52.56
CA SER A 4 15.10 13.87 -51.37
C SER A 4 14.30 14.24 -50.13
N PHE A 5 13.66 13.25 -49.50
CA PHE A 5 13.41 13.22 -48.06
C PHE A 5 13.67 11.79 -47.54
N SER A 6 14.95 11.44 -47.63
CA SER A 6 15.58 10.46 -46.76
C SER A 6 15.39 10.90 -45.30
N SER A 7 15.08 9.94 -44.42
CA SER A 7 15.25 10.03 -42.96
C SER A 7 14.22 10.86 -42.17
N LEU A 8 12.99 10.37 -41.98
CA LEU A 8 12.15 10.78 -40.83
C LEU A 8 11.17 9.69 -40.34
N LEU A 9 11.56 8.42 -40.49
CA LEU A 9 10.87 7.25 -39.90
C LEU A 9 11.62 6.76 -38.65
N LEU A 10 12.13 7.67 -37.83
CA LEU A 10 12.82 7.33 -36.58
C LEU A 10 11.82 7.29 -35.43
N ALA A 11 11.35 6.07 -35.15
CA ALA A 11 11.15 5.53 -33.81
C ALA A 11 10.50 6.45 -32.77
N LEU A 12 9.17 6.60 -32.83
CA LEU A 12 8.37 6.91 -31.64
C LEU A 12 7.87 5.59 -31.02
N LEU A 13 8.79 4.72 -30.58
CA LEU A 13 8.43 3.67 -29.63
C LEU A 13 8.21 4.35 -28.28
N ALA A 14 6.98 4.80 -28.04
CA ALA A 14 6.55 5.12 -26.69
C ALA A 14 6.67 3.83 -25.88
N VAL A 15 7.71 3.74 -25.04
CA VAL A 15 7.80 2.71 -24.02
C VAL A 15 6.68 3.02 -23.03
N ALA A 16 5.49 2.47 -23.30
CA ALA A 16 4.43 2.41 -22.33
C ALA A 16 4.94 1.51 -21.21
N THR A 17 5.49 2.10 -20.16
CA THR A 17 5.71 1.39 -18.91
C THR A 17 4.32 1.00 -18.42
N PHE A 18 3.96 -0.27 -18.60
CA PHE A 18 2.79 -0.83 -17.95
C PHE A 18 3.05 -0.74 -16.45
N ALA A 19 2.42 0.24 -15.79
CA ALA A 19 2.24 0.18 -14.35
C ALA A 19 1.27 -0.97 -14.10
N ASN A 20 1.82 -2.18 -13.91
CA ASN A 20 1.02 -3.31 -13.47
C ASN A 20 0.57 -3.00 -12.05
N ALA A 21 -0.74 -2.76 -11.87
CA ALA A 21 -1.35 -2.68 -10.56
C ALA A 21 -1.39 -4.09 -9.96
N GLU A 22 -0.27 -4.51 -9.38
CA GLU A 22 -0.07 -5.88 -8.91
C GLU A 22 -0.62 -6.04 -7.50
N ARG A 23 -1.71 -6.82 -7.38
CA ARG A 23 -2.35 -7.08 -6.10
C ARG A 23 -1.54 -8.09 -5.32
N VAL A 24 -1.16 -7.74 -4.10
CA VAL A 24 -0.40 -8.60 -3.18
C VAL A 24 -1.34 -9.46 -2.34
N ALA A 25 -0.85 -10.62 -1.92
CA ALA A 25 -1.54 -11.42 -0.91
C ALA A 25 -1.50 -10.71 0.45
N PHE A 26 -2.64 -10.69 1.14
CA PHE A 26 -2.78 -10.15 2.49
C PHE A 26 -3.66 -11.06 3.34
N GLU A 27 -3.46 -10.99 4.65
CA GLU A 27 -4.18 -11.79 5.65
C GLU A 27 -4.89 -10.85 6.62
N PRO A 28 -6.16 -11.06 6.99
CA PRO A 28 -6.81 -10.25 8.00
C PRO A 28 -6.13 -10.46 9.37
N CYS A 29 -6.17 -9.45 10.24
CA CYS A 29 -5.64 -9.60 11.59
C CYS A 29 -6.40 -10.68 12.38
N SER A 30 -5.66 -11.53 13.09
CA SER A 30 -6.22 -12.62 13.90
C SER A 30 -6.89 -12.15 15.19
N SER A 31 -6.71 -10.89 15.59
CA SER A 31 -7.23 -10.34 16.84
C SER A 31 -7.96 -9.01 16.64
N GLY A 32 -9.11 -8.91 17.32
CA GLY A 32 -10.06 -7.83 17.19
C GLY A 32 -10.99 -7.99 15.99
N SER A 33 -12.15 -7.35 16.06
CA SER A 33 -13.12 -7.32 14.96
C SER A 33 -12.66 -6.34 13.89
N ASN A 34 -12.81 -6.72 12.63
CA ASN A 34 -12.79 -5.80 11.49
C ASN A 34 -14.23 -5.34 11.24
N GLN A 35 -14.48 -4.04 11.35
CA GLN A 35 -15.77 -3.40 11.05
C GLN A 35 -15.79 -2.76 9.66
N CYS A 36 -14.90 -3.23 8.78
CA CYS A 36 -14.77 -2.75 7.42
C CYS A 36 -14.35 -3.90 6.49
N GLU A 37 -14.48 -3.67 5.19
CA GLU A 37 -14.06 -4.60 4.14
C GLU A 37 -12.81 -4.05 3.43
N VAL A 38 -11.80 -4.92 3.23
CA VAL A 38 -10.61 -4.66 2.38
C VAL A 38 -10.58 -5.77 1.34
N ASN A 39 -10.60 -5.42 0.05
CA ASN A 39 -10.72 -6.39 -1.05
C ASN A 39 -9.40 -6.61 -1.78
N TRP A 40 -8.56 -5.59 -1.85
CA TRP A 40 -7.25 -5.66 -2.49
C TRP A 40 -6.25 -4.74 -1.80
N VAL A 41 -5.00 -5.18 -1.88
CA VAL A 41 -3.83 -4.41 -1.48
C VAL A 41 -2.83 -4.50 -2.63
N GLU A 42 -2.17 -3.39 -2.93
CA GLU A 42 -1.17 -3.22 -3.97
C GLU A 42 0.08 -2.61 -3.33
N ILE A 43 1.25 -3.11 -3.70
CA ILE A 43 2.54 -2.54 -3.31
C ILE A 43 3.30 -2.23 -4.59
N ASP A 44 3.74 -0.98 -4.76
CA ASP A 44 4.46 -0.53 -5.95
C ASP A 44 5.86 -0.01 -5.58
N PRO A 45 6.92 -0.53 -6.21
CA PRO A 45 6.95 -1.66 -7.15
C PRO A 45 6.92 -3.03 -6.46
N CYS A 46 6.21 -4.01 -7.02
CA CYS A 46 6.21 -5.39 -6.57
C CYS A 46 5.97 -6.41 -7.70
N PRO A 47 6.96 -6.68 -8.57
CA PRO A 47 6.86 -7.72 -9.60
C PRO A 47 6.76 -9.15 -9.02
N GLU A 48 6.95 -9.31 -7.72
CA GLU A 48 6.86 -10.60 -7.04
C GLU A 48 5.41 -11.06 -6.78
N ALA A 49 4.42 -10.16 -6.89
CA ALA A 49 3.03 -10.46 -6.62
C ALA A 49 2.41 -11.45 -7.63
N GLU A 50 2.91 -11.51 -8.87
CA GLU A 50 2.58 -12.50 -9.91
C GLU A 50 2.84 -13.92 -9.42
N THR A 51 3.87 -14.08 -8.57
CA THR A 51 4.26 -15.38 -7.99
C THR A 51 3.78 -15.55 -6.54
N GLY A 52 3.08 -14.56 -5.98
CA GLY A 52 2.67 -14.52 -4.58
C GLY A 52 3.85 -14.40 -3.59
N ALA A 53 5.04 -14.04 -4.06
CA ALA A 53 6.21 -13.88 -3.20
C ALA A 53 6.21 -12.50 -2.52
N PRO A 54 6.84 -12.35 -1.32
CA PRO A 54 6.92 -11.06 -0.64
C PRO A 54 7.64 -10.01 -1.48
N CYS A 55 7.02 -8.84 -1.62
CA CYS A 55 7.57 -7.71 -2.38
C CYS A 55 8.96 -7.30 -1.89
N ARG A 56 9.91 -7.15 -2.82
CA ARG A 56 11.28 -6.79 -2.46
C ARG A 56 11.46 -5.28 -2.36
N THR A 57 11.54 -4.76 -1.13
CA THR A 57 11.77 -3.34 -0.88
C THR A 57 13.22 -3.06 -0.50
N LYS A 58 13.85 -2.11 -1.20
CA LYS A 58 15.24 -1.71 -0.94
C LYS A 58 15.30 -0.73 0.24
N LYS A 59 16.27 -0.90 1.13
CA LYS A 59 16.53 0.07 2.21
C LYS A 59 16.85 1.47 1.67
N GLY A 60 16.32 2.49 2.33
CA GLY A 60 16.49 3.90 1.94
C GLY A 60 15.75 4.29 0.66
N LYS A 61 14.77 3.48 0.25
CA LYS A 61 13.85 3.77 -0.86
C LYS A 61 12.42 3.69 -0.34
N ALA A 62 11.57 4.51 -0.92
CA ALA A 62 10.14 4.46 -0.69
C ALA A 62 9.52 3.31 -1.48
N ALA A 63 8.51 2.66 -0.89
CA ALA A 63 7.56 1.81 -1.60
C ALA A 63 6.16 2.37 -1.37
N ALA A 64 5.36 2.46 -2.43
CA ALA A 64 3.97 2.84 -2.29
C ALA A 64 3.14 1.62 -1.90
N ILE A 65 2.17 1.83 -1.01
CA ILE A 65 1.10 0.89 -0.75
C ILE A 65 -0.23 1.56 -1.05
N LYS A 66 -1.15 0.77 -1.60
CA LYS A 66 -2.48 1.21 -1.93
C LYS A 66 -3.44 0.09 -1.58
N PHE A 67 -4.55 0.40 -0.94
CA PHE A 67 -5.58 -0.59 -0.65
C PHE A 67 -6.95 0.06 -0.70
N ASP A 68 -7.96 -0.73 -1.02
CA ASP A 68 -9.34 -0.30 -0.83
C ASP A 68 -9.82 -0.59 0.59
N PHE A 69 -10.75 0.22 1.04
CA PHE A 69 -11.50 -0.03 2.25
C PHE A 69 -12.94 0.45 2.06
N LYS A 70 -13.88 -0.26 2.68
CA LYS A 70 -15.29 0.12 2.73
C LYS A 70 -15.77 0.02 4.17
N THR A 71 -16.41 1.08 4.64
CA THR A 71 -16.93 1.19 6.01
C THR A 71 -18.46 1.17 6.00
N ALA A 72 -19.10 0.63 7.03
CA ALA A 72 -20.56 0.61 7.14
C ALA A 72 -21.16 1.93 7.67
N VAL A 73 -20.32 2.80 8.25
CA VAL A 73 -20.73 4.06 8.88
C VAL A 73 -19.81 5.20 8.40
N PRO A 74 -20.32 6.43 8.23
CA PRO A 74 -19.49 7.52 7.79
C PRO A 74 -18.54 7.97 8.90
N LYS A 75 -17.36 8.50 8.54
CA LYS A 75 -16.38 9.04 9.48
C LYS A 75 -15.71 10.31 8.96
N ASP A 76 -15.72 11.36 9.75
CA ASP A 76 -15.02 12.60 9.43
C ASP A 76 -13.50 12.47 9.55
N LYS A 77 -13.04 11.53 10.40
CA LYS A 77 -11.64 11.27 10.67
C LYS A 77 -11.39 9.78 10.79
N LEU A 78 -10.27 9.35 10.24
CA LEU A 78 -9.69 8.04 10.45
C LEU A 78 -8.20 8.22 10.75
N ASP A 79 -7.70 7.34 11.60
CA ASP A 79 -6.28 7.18 11.88
C ASP A 79 -5.77 5.91 11.20
N VAL A 80 -4.54 5.94 10.70
CA VAL A 80 -3.83 4.78 10.17
C VAL A 80 -2.58 4.55 11.00
N GLU A 81 -2.33 3.30 11.36
CA GLU A 81 -1.14 2.88 12.07
C GLU A 81 -0.48 1.71 11.36
N VAL A 82 0.85 1.70 11.35
CA VAL A 82 1.64 0.66 10.70
C VAL A 82 2.61 0.07 11.70
N PHE A 83 2.65 -1.26 11.75
CA PHE A 83 3.51 -2.00 12.67
C PHE A 83 4.29 -3.10 11.97
N TRP A 84 5.48 -3.39 12.48
CA TRP A 84 6.17 -4.65 12.26
C TRP A 84 5.55 -5.71 13.17
N ALA A 85 4.72 -6.58 12.61
CA ALA A 85 4.12 -7.66 13.37
C ALA A 85 5.18 -8.72 13.71
N SER A 86 5.20 -9.14 14.98
CA SER A 86 6.11 -10.18 15.46
C SER A 86 5.47 -11.02 16.55
N ALA A 87 5.98 -12.23 16.76
CA ALA A 87 5.50 -13.12 17.82
C ALA A 87 5.67 -12.54 19.24
N THR A 88 6.62 -11.61 19.41
CA THR A 88 6.92 -10.97 20.69
C THR A 88 6.18 -9.64 20.91
N GLY A 89 5.29 -9.28 19.98
CA GLY A 89 4.56 -8.01 20.00
C GLY A 89 4.83 -7.15 18.76
N ASP A 90 3.90 -6.23 18.49
CA ASP A 90 3.96 -5.34 17.33
C ASP A 90 4.88 -4.15 17.62
N LEU A 91 5.86 -3.92 16.75
CA LEU A 91 6.75 -2.76 16.84
C LEU A 91 6.24 -1.64 15.91
N PRO A 92 5.93 -0.43 16.42
CA PRO A 92 5.47 0.67 15.59
C PRO A 92 6.48 1.04 14.49
N PHE A 93 5.96 1.42 13.31
CA PHE A 93 6.79 1.99 12.25
C PHE A 93 7.10 3.47 12.59
N PRO A 94 8.37 3.83 12.83
CA PRO A 94 8.71 5.18 13.28
C PRO A 94 8.53 6.20 12.14
N GLY A 95 8.03 7.39 12.49
CA GLY A 95 7.89 8.51 11.54
C GLY A 95 6.71 8.39 10.58
N PHE A 96 5.76 7.51 10.89
CA PHE A 96 4.52 7.35 10.14
C PHE A 96 3.50 8.44 10.55
N ASP A 97 2.88 9.10 9.57
CA ASP A 97 1.81 10.07 9.83
C ASP A 97 0.49 9.32 9.98
N THR A 98 -0.14 9.47 11.15
CA THR A 98 -1.32 8.69 11.48
C THR A 98 -2.60 9.26 10.89
N ASP A 99 -2.62 10.48 10.39
CA ASP A 99 -3.83 11.09 9.84
C ASP A 99 -4.19 10.48 8.47
N ALA A 100 -5.09 9.50 8.46
CA ALA A 100 -5.46 8.78 7.25
C ALA A 100 -6.12 9.70 6.22
N CYS A 101 -6.73 10.81 6.64
CA CYS A 101 -7.37 11.78 5.75
C CYS A 101 -6.38 12.56 4.88
N LYS A 102 -5.07 12.44 5.12
CA LYS A 102 -4.02 12.93 4.20
C LYS A 102 -3.79 11.98 3.02
N TYR A 103 -4.24 10.74 3.13
CA TYR A 103 -3.94 9.63 2.22
C TYR A 103 -5.19 9.03 1.56
N THR A 104 -6.37 9.47 1.99
CA THR A 104 -7.67 9.15 1.40
C THR A 104 -8.62 10.34 1.53
N GLN A 105 -9.73 10.33 0.80
CA GLN A 105 -10.71 11.40 0.86
C GLN A 105 -11.53 11.31 2.15
N CYS A 106 -11.54 12.39 2.94
CA CYS A 106 -12.45 12.57 4.06
C CYS A 106 -13.48 13.69 3.77
N PRO A 107 -14.69 13.63 4.38
CA PRO A 107 -15.20 12.54 5.22
C PRO A 107 -15.39 11.24 4.44
N VAL A 108 -15.17 10.12 5.10
CA VAL A 108 -15.38 8.77 4.54
C VAL A 108 -16.88 8.50 4.49
N ALA A 109 -17.36 8.05 3.34
CA ALA A 109 -18.75 7.71 3.11
C ALA A 109 -19.05 6.27 3.55
N ALA A 110 -20.23 6.08 4.14
CA ALA A 110 -20.75 4.74 4.40
C ALA A 110 -21.00 3.98 3.09
N ASP A 111 -20.80 2.67 3.15
CA ASP A 111 -21.08 1.70 2.09
C ASP A 111 -20.44 2.00 0.73
N THR A 112 -19.42 2.85 0.72
CA THR A 112 -18.69 3.25 -0.48
C THR A 112 -17.24 2.81 -0.36
N ALA A 113 -16.76 2.06 -1.35
CA ALA A 113 -15.36 1.69 -1.40
C ALA A 113 -14.51 2.93 -1.70
N GLN A 114 -13.52 3.17 -0.85
CA GLN A 114 -12.54 4.24 -1.00
C GLN A 114 -11.14 3.64 -1.01
N THR A 115 -10.17 4.43 -1.46
CA THR A 115 -8.78 3.97 -1.56
C THR A 115 -7.89 4.83 -0.68
N LEU A 116 -7.03 4.18 0.08
CA LEU A 116 -5.93 4.81 0.79
C LEU A 116 -4.63 4.55 0.02
N THR A 117 -3.84 5.61 -0.20
CA THR A 117 -2.53 5.51 -0.84
C THR A 117 -1.46 6.12 0.06
N TYR A 118 -0.45 5.34 0.45
CA TYR A 118 0.62 5.78 1.34
C TYR A 118 1.99 5.41 0.78
N SER A 119 3.00 6.24 1.02
CA SER A 119 4.40 5.95 0.65
C SER A 119 5.22 5.61 1.88
N LEU A 120 5.64 4.35 1.99
CA LEU A 120 6.46 3.84 3.09
C LEU A 120 7.95 4.06 2.81
N ASP A 121 8.57 4.96 3.56
CA ASP A 121 10.02 5.16 3.55
C ASP A 121 10.73 4.14 4.43
N ILE A 122 11.41 3.15 3.83
CA ILE A 122 12.14 2.14 4.60
C ILE A 122 13.49 2.69 5.09
N PRO A 123 13.73 2.82 6.41
CA PRO A 123 15.00 3.36 6.90
C PRO A 123 16.21 2.49 6.51
N LYS A 124 17.36 3.12 6.29
CA LYS A 124 18.61 2.41 5.94
C LYS A 124 19.09 1.42 7.00
N LYS A 125 18.71 1.64 8.27
CA LYS A 125 19.11 0.82 9.42
C LYS A 125 18.22 -0.42 9.62
N THR A 126 17.13 -0.55 8.88
CA THR A 126 16.23 -1.71 8.99
C THR A 126 16.99 -2.99 8.61
N ALA A 127 16.80 -4.07 9.36
CA ALA A 127 17.49 -5.34 9.09
C ALA A 127 17.00 -5.97 7.77
N SER A 128 17.87 -6.71 7.07
CA SER A 128 17.44 -7.41 5.85
C SER A 128 16.79 -8.75 6.23
N ARG A 129 15.47 -8.84 6.07
CA ARG A 129 14.67 -10.06 6.30
C ARG A 129 13.27 -9.89 5.72
N VAL A 130 12.44 -10.92 5.84
CA VAL A 130 11.00 -10.80 5.59
C VAL A 130 10.33 -10.21 6.82
N TYR A 131 9.45 -9.24 6.61
CA TYR A 131 8.64 -8.60 7.63
C TYR A 131 7.17 -8.81 7.30
N SER A 132 6.38 -9.08 8.34
CA SER A 132 4.93 -8.92 8.30
C SER A 132 4.61 -7.48 8.70
N VAL A 133 3.95 -6.74 7.80
CA VAL A 133 3.53 -5.36 8.01
C VAL A 133 2.05 -5.35 8.33
N LYS A 134 1.71 -4.96 9.54
CA LYS A 134 0.32 -4.81 9.98
C LYS A 134 -0.13 -3.38 9.67
N TRP A 135 -1.25 -3.27 8.98
CA TRP A 135 -1.98 -2.05 8.71
C TRP A 135 -3.23 -2.02 9.57
N ASP A 136 -3.45 -0.93 10.29
CA ASP A 136 -4.62 -0.73 11.14
C ASP A 136 -5.22 0.65 10.82
N LEU A 137 -6.34 0.69 10.10
CA LEU A 137 -7.10 1.91 9.82
C LEU A 137 -8.29 1.94 10.78
N SER A 138 -8.41 2.95 11.63
CA SER A 138 -9.43 2.97 12.69
C SER A 138 -10.00 4.35 12.94
N SER A 139 -11.18 4.40 13.57
CA SER A 139 -11.76 5.63 14.11
C SER A 139 -11.55 5.73 15.63
N ALA A 140 -11.45 6.95 16.16
CA ALA A 140 -11.24 7.18 17.59
C ALA A 140 -12.35 6.58 18.48
N ASP A 141 -13.59 6.52 17.98
CA ASP A 141 -14.75 5.90 18.64
C ASP A 141 -14.81 4.37 18.47
N LYS A 142 -13.88 3.77 17.71
CA LYS A 142 -13.75 2.33 17.45
C LYS A 142 -14.92 1.70 16.70
N GLU A 143 -15.79 2.50 16.09
CA GLU A 143 -16.86 1.97 15.23
C GLU A 143 -16.33 1.47 13.88
N VAL A 144 -15.21 2.02 13.42
CA VAL A 144 -14.50 1.56 12.21
C VAL A 144 -13.13 1.03 12.59
N ARG A 145 -12.82 -0.18 12.12
CA ARG A 145 -11.46 -0.73 12.09
C ARG A 145 -11.26 -1.66 10.89
N CYS A 146 -10.19 -1.43 10.14
CA CYS A 146 -9.67 -2.29 9.08
C CYS A 146 -8.27 -2.74 9.45
N CYS A 147 -8.08 -4.04 9.67
CA CYS A 147 -6.80 -4.59 10.05
C CYS A 147 -6.40 -5.77 9.15
N PHE A 148 -5.24 -5.65 8.53
CA PHE A 148 -4.64 -6.69 7.70
C PHE A 148 -3.11 -6.70 7.77
N LEU A 149 -2.51 -7.80 7.33
CA LEU A 149 -1.08 -8.01 7.25
C LEU A 149 -0.65 -8.26 5.80
N THR A 150 0.45 -7.64 5.40
CA THR A 150 1.17 -7.94 4.15
C THR A 150 2.58 -8.41 4.46
N LYS A 151 3.25 -9.07 3.50
CA LYS A 151 4.64 -9.51 3.65
C LYS A 151 5.54 -8.75 2.68
N ILE A 152 6.61 -8.16 3.21
CA ILE A 152 7.66 -7.53 2.39
C ILE A 152 9.03 -8.12 2.75
N ARG A 153 9.92 -8.20 1.77
CA ARG A 153 11.31 -8.58 1.97
C ARG A 153 12.21 -7.36 1.84
N ILE A 154 12.80 -6.94 2.95
CA ILE A 154 13.74 -5.83 2.97
C ILE A 154 15.14 -6.34 2.64
N TYR A 155 15.85 -5.65 1.72
CA TYR A 155 17.23 -5.94 1.36
C TYR A 155 18.14 -4.71 1.41
#